data_AF-A0A6H1NF86-F1
#
_entry.id   AF-A0A6H1NF86-F1
#
_cell.length_a   1.000
_cell.length_b   1.000
_cell.length_c   1.000
_cell.angle_alpha   90.00
_cell.angle_beta   90.00
_cell.angle_gamma   90.00
#
_symmetry.space_group_name_H-M   'P 1'
#
loop_
_entity.id
_entity.type
_entity.pdbx_description
1 polymer ?
#
loop_
_entity_poly.entity_id
_entity_poly.type
_entity_poly.pdbx_seq_one_letter_code
_entity_poly.pdbx_strand_id
1 'polypeptide(L)'
;MAFTRPFMDVDGTELAAQWGTTEIPVTAGSHEIAVYFRYRRQKTARLGIGWAEFTVDGSSDPLVVRAVLGVRNGSPFKVEVG
;
A
#
# COMPACT_ATOMS: atom_id res chain seq x y z
N MET A 1 -9.27 -18.36 -7.30
CA MET A 1 -7.80 -18.41 -7.07
C MET A 1 -7.17 -17.20 -7.73
N ALA A 2 -6.65 -16.24 -6.96
CA ALA A 2 -5.94 -15.11 -7.56
C ALA A 2 -4.52 -15.56 -7.98
N PHE A 3 -4.16 -15.33 -9.24
CA PHE A 3 -2.80 -15.50 -9.78
C PHE A 3 -1.83 -14.42 -9.28
N THR A 4 -2.37 -13.36 -8.70
CA THR A 4 -1.68 -12.20 -8.17
C THR A 4 -1.79 -12.15 -6.65
N ARG A 5 -0.75 -11.64 -6.00
CA ARG A 5 -0.70 -11.35 -4.56
C ARG A 5 -0.37 -9.88 -4.36
N PRO A 6 -1.14 -9.15 -3.55
CA PRO A 6 -0.86 -7.76 -3.25
C PRO A 6 0.19 -7.63 -2.15
N PHE A 7 0.97 -6.57 -2.22
CA PHE A 7 2.03 -6.20 -1.30
C PHE A 7 1.97 -4.70 -1.07
N MET A 8 2.49 -4.28 0.08
CA MET A 8 2.73 -2.89 0.40
C MET A 8 4.16 -2.73 0.89
N ASP A 9 4.74 -1.56 0.65
CA ASP A 9 6.03 -1.13 1.16
C ASP A 9 5.77 0.12 1.99
N VAL A 10 6.17 0.09 3.27
CA VAL A 10 6.04 1.20 4.21
C VAL A 10 7.44 1.55 4.67
N ASP A 11 7.92 2.73 4.28
CA ASP A 11 9.25 3.26 4.64
C ASP A 11 10.40 2.26 4.33
N GLY A 12 10.29 1.54 3.21
CA GLY A 12 11.26 0.53 2.78
C GLY A 12 11.00 -0.89 3.31
N THR A 13 9.96 -1.09 4.13
CA THR A 13 9.58 -2.40 4.67
C THR A 13 8.43 -3.02 3.87
N GLU A 14 8.73 -4.11 3.15
CA GLU A 14 7.72 -4.88 2.42
C GLU A 14 6.85 -5.73 3.37
N LEU A 15 5.54 -5.61 3.23
CA LEU A 15 4.52 -6.33 3.96
C LEU A 15 3.52 -6.98 2.99
N ALA A 16 2.99 -8.15 3.36
CA ALA A 16 1.89 -8.75 2.63
C ALA A 16 0.60 -7.94 2.85
N ALA A 17 -0.09 -7.60 1.76
CA ALA A 17 -1.35 -6.85 1.82
C ALA A 17 -2.55 -7.74 1.47
N GLN A 18 -3.75 -7.17 1.54
CA GLN A 18 -4.98 -7.80 1.05
C GLN A 18 -5.62 -6.93 -0.03
N TRP A 19 -6.25 -7.56 -1.02
CA TRP A 19 -7.03 -6.83 -2.03
C TRP A 19 -8.16 -6.04 -1.36
N GLY A 20 -8.49 -4.86 -1.91
CA GLY A 20 -9.40 -3.94 -1.25
C GLY A 20 -8.63 -2.88 -0.47
N THR A 21 -9.00 -2.65 0.79
CA THR A 21 -8.40 -1.64 1.67
C THR A 21 -7.58 -2.31 2.76
N THR A 22 -6.33 -1.90 2.91
CA THR A 22 -5.52 -2.21 4.09
C THR A 22 -5.31 -0.92 4.88
N GLU A 23 -5.55 -0.96 6.18
CA GLU A 23 -5.38 0.14 7.12
C GLU A 23 -4.08 -0.09 7.90
N ILE A 24 -3.18 0.90 7.88
CA ILE A 24 -1.88 0.82 8.56
C ILE A 24 -1.75 2.00 9.50
N PRO A 25 -1.50 1.79 10.80
CA PRO A 25 -1.17 2.88 11.71
C PRO A 25 0.24 3.37 11.41
N VAL A 26 0.39 4.66 11.13
CA VAL A 26 1.70 5.33 11.05
C VAL A 26 1.83 6.35 12.18
N THR A 27 3.06 6.55 12.64
CA THR A 27 3.40 7.53 13.67
C THR A 27 3.54 8.93 13.09
N ALA A 28 3.80 9.93 13.93
CA ALA A 28 4.20 11.25 13.42
C ALA A 28 5.52 11.15 12.65
N GLY A 29 5.62 11.87 11.53
CA GLY A 29 6.81 11.84 10.68
C GLY A 29 6.48 11.80 9.19
N SER A 30 7.52 11.84 8.37
CA SER A 30 7.41 11.65 6.92
C SER A 30 7.37 10.16 6.60
N HIS A 31 6.43 9.79 5.74
CA HIS A 31 6.20 8.41 5.33
C HIS A 31 6.14 8.29 3.81
N GLU A 32 6.74 7.22 3.30
CA GLU A 32 6.61 6.78 1.92
C GLU A 32 5.90 5.42 1.90
N ILE A 33 4.76 5.36 1.22
CA ILE A 33 3.98 4.13 1.12
C ILE A 33 3.77 3.79 -0.34
N ALA A 34 4.14 2.57 -0.73
CA ALA A 34 3.84 2.02 -2.03
C ALA A 34 2.98 0.76 -1.92
N VAL A 35 2.11 0.56 -2.89
CA VAL A 35 1.21 -0.59 -3.00
C VAL A 35 1.35 -1.17 -4.40
N TYR A 36 1.46 -2.49 -4.49
CA TYR A 36 1.68 -3.19 -5.76
C TYR A 36 1.23 -4.64 -5.66
N PHE A 37 1.32 -5.36 -6.77
CA PHE A 37 1.11 -6.80 -6.78
C PHE A 37 2.21 -7.55 -7.52
N ARG A 38 2.26 -8.86 -7.28
CA ARG A 38 3.11 -9.82 -7.99
C ARG A 38 2.30 -11.00 -8.46
N TYR A 39 2.65 -11.55 -9.61
CA TYR A 39 2.23 -12.92 -9.94
C TYR A 39 2.94 -13.92 -9.02
N ARG A 40 2.29 -15.03 -8.66
CA ARG A 40 2.83 -16.02 -7.69
C ARG A 40 4.25 -16.53 -7.98
N ARG A 41 4.70 -16.50 -9.23
CA ARG A 41 6.04 -16.97 -9.64
C ARG A 41 7.08 -15.83 -9.72
N GLN A 42 6.67 -14.58 -9.58
CA GLN A 42 7.55 -13.42 -9.60
C GLN A 42 7.94 -13.06 -8.16
N LYS A 43 9.24 -12.91 -7.92
CA LYS A 43 9.78 -12.58 -6.59
C LYS A 43 10.07 -11.08 -6.41
N THR A 44 10.35 -10.36 -7.49
CA THR A 44 10.89 -8.99 -7.42
C THR A 44 10.09 -7.95 -8.17
N ALA A 45 9.18 -8.35 -9.07
CA ALA A 45 8.39 -7.40 -9.84
C ALA A 45 7.49 -6.57 -8.91
N ARG A 46 7.40 -5.26 -9.15
CA ARG A 46 6.41 -4.39 -8.51
C ARG A 46 5.45 -3.93 -9.60
N LEU A 47 4.30 -4.61 -9.74
CA LEU A 47 3.33 -4.32 -10.80
C LEU A 47 2.18 -3.48 -10.28
N GLY A 48 1.68 -2.57 -11.11
CA GLY A 48 0.60 -1.66 -10.74
C GLY A 48 0.97 -0.84 -9.51
N ILE A 49 2.12 -0.17 -9.52
CA ILE A 49 2.56 0.60 -8.36
C ILE A 49 1.67 1.83 -8.21
N GLY A 50 1.04 1.95 -7.05
CA GLY A 50 0.55 3.22 -6.51
C GLY A 50 1.46 3.62 -5.36
N TRP A 51 1.84 4.89 -5.27
CA TRP A 51 2.68 5.38 -4.19
C TRP A 51 2.16 6.72 -3.71
N ALA A 52 2.40 7.01 -2.44
CA ALA A 52 2.24 8.34 -1.89
C ALA A 52 3.32 8.61 -0.86
N GLU A 53 3.74 9.86 -0.84
CA GLU A 53 4.58 10.44 0.19
C GLU A 53 3.74 11.48 0.93
N PHE A 54 3.75 11.42 2.25
CA PHE A 54 3.02 12.36 3.08
C PHE A 54 3.70 12.51 4.44
N THR A 55 3.41 13.61 5.12
CA THR A 55 3.90 13.88 6.47
C THR A 55 2.71 13.87 7.41
N VAL A 56 2.83 13.10 8.49
CA VAL A 56 1.84 13.04 9.58
C VAL A 56 2.30 13.98 10.68
N ASP A 57 1.54 15.07 10.86
CA ASP A 57 1.71 15.93 12.02
C ASP A 57 1.26 15.17 13.28
N GLY A 58 1.95 15.41 14.40
CA GLY A 58 1.79 14.64 15.64
C GLY A 58 0.49 14.88 16.41
N SER A 59 -0.67 14.92 15.76
CA SER A 59 -1.98 14.95 16.41
C SER A 59 -2.50 13.53 16.63
N SER A 60 -2.16 12.98 17.79
CA SER A 60 -2.88 12.03 18.67
C SER A 60 -3.61 10.79 18.16
N ASP A 61 -3.87 10.60 16.86
CA ASP A 61 -4.53 9.40 16.33
C ASP A 61 -3.65 8.74 15.27
N PRO A 62 -3.52 7.40 15.25
CA PRO A 62 -2.82 6.71 14.18
C PRO A 62 -3.54 6.98 12.87
N LEU A 63 -2.84 7.63 11.94
CA LEU A 63 -3.38 7.92 10.62
C LEU A 63 -3.68 6.61 9.90
N VAL A 64 -4.94 6.43 9.50
CA VAL A 64 -5.38 5.25 8.75
C VAL A 64 -5.06 5.47 7.28
N VAL A 65 -3.95 4.89 6.83
CA VAL A 65 -3.61 4.88 5.40
C VAL A 65 -4.44 3.82 4.70
N ARG A 66 -5.22 4.21 3.69
CA ARG A 66 -5.99 3.25 2.87
C ARG A 66 -5.24 2.93 1.58
N ALA A 67 -4.66 1.74 1.55
CA ALA A 67 -4.12 1.13 0.35
C ALA A 67 -5.26 0.51 -0.47
N VAL A 68 -5.72 1.17 -1.54
CA VAL A 68 -6.78 0.65 -2.42
C VAL A 68 -6.18 -0.17 -3.55
N LEU A 69 -6.25 -1.50 -3.45
CA LEU A 69 -5.81 -2.42 -4.50
C LEU A 69 -7.03 -2.84 -5.34
N GLY A 70 -7.19 -2.22 -6.51
CA GLY A 70 -8.36 -2.44 -7.34
C GLY A 70 -8.48 -3.89 -7.85
N VAL A 71 -9.70 -4.43 -7.82
CA VAL A 71 -9.99 -5.86 -8.06
C VAL A 71 -9.86 -6.27 -9.55
N ARG A 72 -9.75 -5.30 -10.46
CA ARG A 72 -9.58 -5.49 -11.91
C ARG A 72 -8.23 -4.93 -12.36
N ASN A 73 -7.58 -5.60 -13.32
CA ASN A 73 -6.25 -5.32 -13.90
C ASN A 73 -6.04 -3.91 -14.52
N GLY A 74 -6.86 -2.91 -14.22
CA GLY A 74 -6.70 -1.52 -14.66
C GLY A 74 -7.19 -0.47 -13.66
N SER A 75 -7.57 -0.87 -12.45
CA SER A 75 -7.94 0.09 -11.41
C SER A 75 -6.67 0.69 -10.78
N PRO A 76 -6.54 2.03 -10.68
CA PRO A 76 -5.36 2.65 -10.12
C PRO A 76 -5.24 2.31 -8.64
N PHE A 77 -4.02 2.01 -8.21
CA PHE A 77 -3.71 1.84 -6.81
C PHE A 77 -3.60 3.22 -6.19
N LYS A 78 -4.32 3.42 -5.08
CA LYS A 78 -4.36 4.71 -4.39
C LYS A 78 -3.97 4.52 -2.94
N VAL A 79 -3.29 5.53 -2.43
CA VAL A 79 -3.02 5.71 -1.01
C VAL A 79 -3.82 6.92 -0.60
N GLU A 80 -4.84 6.71 0.25
CA GLU A 80 -5.64 7.81 0.82
C GLU A 80 -5.22 8.02 2.28
N VAL A 81 -4.95 9.27 2.62
CA VAL A 81 -4.59 9.77 3.94
C VAL A 81 -5.89 10.28 4.58
N GLY A 82 -6.31 9.67 5.70
CA GLY A 82 -7.56 9.96 6.41
C GLY A 82 -7.50 11.14 7.37
#